data_AF-A0A8T4E3J2-F1
#
_entry.id   AF-A0A8T4E3J2-F1
#
_cell.length_a   1.000
_cell.length_b   1.000
_cell.length_c   1.000
_cell.angle_alpha   90.00
_cell.angle_beta   90.00
_cell.angle_gamma   90.00
#
_symmetry.space_group_name_H-M   'P 1'
#
loop_
_entity.id
_entity.type
_entity.pdbx_description
1 polymer ?
#
loop_
_entity_poly.entity_id
_entity_poly.type
_entity_poly.pdbx_seq_one_letter_code
_entity_poly.pdbx_strand_id
1 'polypeptide(L)'
;MHPAVSATLIMAFSISIVGLVLSFGLPLIEDKTNGLDIEGGKSAVNHLSEVMLDLSDDPIGTSREVDLAFSKGHIVLSGSELCFILGEERYCRTFSGLNFGELDIPSGQRRVNLEKVSSREIHVTLE
;
A
#
# COMPACT_ATOMS: atom_id res chain seq x y z
N MET A 1 -28.22 32.98 -40.07
CA MET A 1 -27.73 32.52 -38.75
C MET A 1 -26.28 32.97 -38.61
N HIS A 2 -25.95 33.74 -37.57
CA HIS A 2 -24.60 34.34 -37.42
C HIS A 2 -23.59 33.26 -36.97
N PRO A 3 -22.55 32.93 -37.77
CA PRO A 3 -21.58 31.87 -37.45
C PRO A 3 -20.82 32.14 -36.14
N ALA A 4 -20.68 33.41 -35.76
CA ALA A 4 -20.09 33.82 -34.48
C ALA A 4 -20.84 33.29 -33.26
N VAL A 5 -22.18 33.19 -33.32
CA VAL A 5 -23.01 32.70 -32.20
C VAL A 5 -22.89 31.18 -32.05
N SER A 6 -22.73 30.46 -33.17
CA SER A 6 -22.53 29.01 -33.14
C SER A 6 -21.16 28.64 -32.56
N ALA A 7 -20.12 29.42 -32.86
CA ALA A 7 -18.76 29.17 -32.37
C ALA A 7 -18.64 29.40 -30.85
N THR A 8 -19.23 30.47 -30.31
CA THR A 8 -19.25 30.73 -28.85
C THR A 8 -20.05 29.69 -28.10
N LEU A 9 -21.18 29.22 -28.65
CA LEU A 9 -21.97 28.17 -28.02
C LEU A 9 -21.20 26.84 -27.93
N ILE A 10 -20.48 26.47 -29.00
CA ILE A 10 -19.64 25.27 -29.02
C ILE A 10 -18.49 25.40 -28.01
N MET A 11 -17.79 26.55 -27.98
CA MET A 11 -16.71 26.78 -27.00
C MET A 11 -17.21 26.71 -25.55
N ALA A 12 -18.36 27.32 -25.25
CA ALA A 12 -18.95 27.24 -23.91
C ALA A 12 -19.31 25.79 -23.52
N PHE A 13 -19.82 25.00 -24.47
CA PHE A 13 -20.14 23.59 -24.23
C PHE A 13 -18.90 22.73 -24.00
N SER A 14 -17.83 22.95 -24.77
CA SER A 14 -16.55 22.24 -24.61
C SER A 14 -15.89 22.55 -23.25
N ILE A 15 -15.88 23.81 -22.82
CA ILE A 15 -15.35 24.22 -21.51
C ILE A 15 -16.17 23.58 -20.37
N SER A 16 -17.49 23.53 -20.52
CA SER A 16 -18.38 22.94 -19.52
C SER A 16 -18.16 21.43 -19.36
N ILE A 17 -17.94 20.70 -20.47
CA ILE A 17 -17.63 19.26 -20.43
C ILE A 17 -16.28 19.01 -19.77
N VAL A 18 -15.24 19.78 -20.13
CA VAL A 18 -13.91 19.66 -19.50
C VAL A 18 -14.00 19.97 -18.00
N GLY A 19 -14.74 21.01 -17.62
CA GLY A 19 -14.97 21.35 -16.20
C GLY A 19 -15.67 20.24 -15.43
N LEU A 20 -16.67 19.58 -16.03
CA LEU A 20 -17.39 18.45 -15.44
C LEU A 20 -16.49 17.22 -15.27
N VAL A 21 -15.69 16.88 -16.29
CA VAL A 21 -14.74 15.75 -16.22
C VAL A 21 -13.66 15.99 -15.17
N LEU A 22 -13.16 17.22 -15.04
CA LEU A 22 -12.19 17.57 -14.01
C LEU A 22 -12.81 17.57 -12.60
N SER A 23 -14.04 18.09 -12.44
CA SER A 23 -14.66 18.26 -11.13
C SER A 23 -15.24 16.98 -10.55
N PHE A 24 -15.70 16.06 -11.41
CA PHE A 24 -16.35 14.82 -10.97
C PHE A 24 -15.60 13.56 -11.42
N GLY A 25 -15.03 13.57 -12.61
CA GLY A 25 -14.35 12.38 -13.16
C GLY A 25 -13.02 12.10 -12.45
N LEU A 26 -12.16 13.11 -12.29
CA LEU A 26 -10.85 12.92 -11.64
C LEU A 26 -10.95 12.46 -10.18
N PRO A 27 -11.77 13.09 -9.31
CA PRO A 27 -11.88 12.67 -7.91
C PRO A 27 -12.40 11.22 -7.79
N LEU A 28 -13.38 10.82 -8.60
CA LEU A 28 -13.92 9.46 -8.59
C LEU A 28 -12.88 8.40 -9.01
N ILE A 29 -11.99 8.74 -9.95
CA ILE A 29 -10.90 7.86 -10.37
C ILE A 29 -9.86 7.75 -9.25
N GLU A 30 -9.50 8.88 -8.66
CA GLU A 30 -8.52 8.95 -7.57
C GLU A 30 -8.98 8.14 -6.35
N ASP A 31 -10.23 8.32 -5.91
CA ASP A 31 -10.84 7.55 -4.81
C ASP A 31 -10.82 6.04 -5.10
N LYS A 32 -11.17 5.64 -6.33
CA LYS A 32 -11.15 4.22 -6.71
C LYS A 32 -9.73 3.65 -6.74
N THR A 33 -8.75 4.43 -7.20
CA THR A 33 -7.34 3.99 -7.19
C THR A 33 -6.80 3.88 -5.77
N ASN A 34 -7.12 4.84 -4.90
CA ASN A 34 -6.69 4.79 -3.50
C ASN A 34 -7.30 3.59 -2.77
N GLY A 35 -8.59 3.27 -3.02
CA GLY A 35 -9.22 2.06 -2.47
C GLY A 35 -8.52 0.76 -2.89
N LEU A 36 -8.07 0.66 -4.14
CA LEU A 36 -7.27 -0.47 -4.61
C LEU A 36 -5.88 -0.51 -3.97
N ASP A 37 -5.24 0.65 -3.81
CA ASP A 37 -3.92 0.77 -3.15
C ASP A 37 -4.00 0.31 -1.68
N ILE A 38 -5.08 0.66 -0.97
CA ILE A 38 -5.33 0.25 0.43
C ILE A 38 -5.52 -1.26 0.54
N GLU A 39 -6.36 -1.85 -0.31
CA GLU A 39 -6.56 -3.31 -0.30
C GLU A 39 -5.29 -4.07 -0.67
N GLY A 40 -4.50 -3.55 -1.62
CA GLY A 40 -3.17 -4.08 -1.92
C GLY A 40 -2.23 -4.04 -0.72
N GLY A 41 -2.16 -2.90 -0.03
CA GLY A 41 -1.35 -2.74 1.20
C GLY A 41 -1.80 -3.66 2.34
N LYS A 42 -3.12 -3.78 2.57
CA LYS A 42 -3.68 -4.74 3.54
C LYS A 42 -3.32 -6.18 3.19
N SER A 43 -3.41 -6.55 1.92
CA SER A 43 -3.04 -7.89 1.45
C SER A 43 -1.56 -8.17 1.69
N ALA A 44 -0.67 -7.21 1.43
CA ALA A 44 0.76 -7.34 1.72
C ALA A 44 1.04 -7.52 3.22
N VAL A 45 0.40 -6.74 4.09
CA VAL A 45 0.51 -6.89 5.55
C VAL A 45 -0.01 -8.25 6.01
N ASN A 46 -1.16 -8.70 5.50
CA ASN A 46 -1.71 -10.01 5.84
C ASN A 46 -0.78 -11.14 5.41
N HIS A 47 -0.25 -11.06 4.19
CA HIS A 47 0.67 -12.07 3.68
C HIS A 47 1.96 -12.14 4.51
N LEU A 48 2.60 -11.00 4.80
CA LEU A 48 3.74 -10.95 5.71
C LEU A 48 3.41 -11.54 7.08
N SER A 49 2.23 -11.23 7.60
CA SER A 49 1.80 -11.72 8.91
C SER A 49 1.70 -13.24 8.94
N GLU A 50 1.16 -13.85 7.90
CA GLU A 50 1.07 -15.31 7.77
C GLU A 50 2.46 -15.93 7.69
N VAL A 51 3.34 -15.38 6.85
CA VAL A 51 4.72 -15.90 6.72
C VAL A 51 5.50 -15.76 8.02
N MET A 52 5.34 -14.65 8.76
CA MET A 52 5.98 -14.45 10.06
C MET A 52 5.47 -15.42 11.12
N LEU A 53 4.16 -15.71 11.14
CA LEU A 53 3.59 -16.69 12.06
C LEU A 53 4.10 -18.09 11.76
N ASP A 54 4.09 -18.49 10.48
CA ASP A 54 4.66 -19.78 10.07
C ASP A 54 6.14 -19.88 10.44
N LEU A 55 6.92 -18.83 10.16
CA LEU A 55 8.33 -18.77 10.50
C LEU A 55 8.55 -18.81 12.02
N SER A 56 7.61 -18.29 12.81
CA SER A 56 7.70 -18.31 14.28
C SER A 56 7.63 -19.72 14.87
N ASP A 57 7.07 -20.69 14.15
CA ASP A 57 7.03 -22.10 14.54
C ASP A 57 8.27 -22.89 14.03
N ASP A 58 9.00 -22.35 13.06
CA ASP A 58 10.18 -22.99 12.46
C ASP A 58 11.42 -22.97 13.40
N PRO A 59 12.47 -23.78 13.13
CA PRO A 59 13.73 -23.70 13.87
C PRO A 59 14.41 -22.32 13.76
N ILE A 60 15.15 -21.93 14.81
CA ILE A 60 15.99 -20.72 14.79
C ILE A 60 17.04 -20.85 13.69
N GLY A 61 17.28 -19.76 12.96
CA GLY A 61 18.16 -19.69 11.79
C GLY A 61 17.46 -20.01 10.47
N THR A 62 16.17 -20.33 10.48
CA THR A 62 15.37 -20.45 9.26
C THR A 62 15.13 -19.06 8.66
N SER A 63 15.30 -18.93 7.35
CA SER A 63 15.00 -17.72 6.60
C SER A 63 13.97 -17.97 5.50
N ARG A 64 13.18 -16.95 5.16
CA ARG A 64 12.21 -16.96 4.06
C ARG A 64 12.27 -15.63 3.31
N GLU A 65 12.36 -15.72 2.00
CA GLU A 65 12.21 -14.58 1.12
C GLU A 65 10.72 -14.39 0.77
N VAL A 66 10.25 -13.15 0.84
CA VAL A 66 8.89 -12.77 0.46
C VAL A 66 8.97 -11.61 -0.52
N ASP A 67 8.34 -11.81 -1.69
CA ASP A 67 8.14 -10.75 -2.66
C ASP A 67 6.84 -10.00 -2.33
N LEU A 68 6.94 -8.69 -2.14
CA LEU A 68 5.82 -7.79 -1.89
C LEU A 68 5.64 -6.85 -3.09
N ALA A 69 4.38 -6.59 -3.43
CA ALA A 69 4.04 -5.62 -4.45
C ALA A 69 2.84 -4.78 -4.02
N PHE A 70 3.06 -3.49 -3.85
CA PHE A 70 2.00 -2.50 -3.61
C PHE A 70 2.39 -1.15 -4.21
N SER A 71 1.41 -0.45 -4.77
CA SER A 71 1.60 0.71 -5.66
C SER A 71 1.88 2.02 -4.93
N LYS A 72 1.27 2.24 -3.77
CA LYS A 72 1.45 3.45 -2.96
C LYS A 72 1.51 3.11 -1.47
N GLY A 73 2.01 4.06 -0.68
CA GLY A 73 2.17 3.90 0.77
C GLY A 73 3.50 3.24 1.14
N HIS A 74 3.58 2.77 2.37
CA HIS A 74 4.73 2.07 2.93
C HIS A 74 4.28 1.12 4.06
N ILE A 75 5.07 0.08 4.31
CA ILE A 75 4.85 -0.86 5.41
C ILE A 75 5.92 -0.61 6.47
N VAL A 76 5.49 -0.27 7.68
CA VAL A 76 6.35 -0.04 8.83
C VAL A 76 6.29 -1.25 9.76
N LEU A 77 7.46 -1.77 10.10
CA LEU A 77 7.67 -2.67 11.21
C LEU A 77 8.22 -1.87 12.39
N SER A 78 7.61 -2.01 13.55
CA SER A 78 8.09 -1.38 14.78
C SER A 78 7.76 -2.24 15.98
N GLY A 79 8.80 -2.81 16.60
CA GLY A 79 8.63 -3.71 17.73
C GLY A 79 7.80 -4.92 17.32
N SER A 80 6.60 -5.05 17.88
CA SER A 80 5.68 -6.15 17.59
C SER A 80 4.56 -5.80 16.61
N GLU A 81 4.64 -4.65 15.93
CA GLU A 81 3.62 -4.17 15.00
C GLU A 81 4.11 -4.17 13.56
N LEU A 82 3.19 -4.51 12.66
CA LEU A 82 3.32 -4.41 11.22
C LEU A 82 2.16 -3.56 10.70
N CYS A 83 2.48 -2.41 10.08
CA CYS A 83 1.47 -1.44 9.67
C CYS A 83 1.66 -1.00 8.22
N PHE A 84 0.61 -1.05 7.42
CA PHE A 84 0.55 -0.34 6.15
C PHE A 84 0.00 1.07 6.37
N ILE A 85 0.63 2.07 5.75
CA ILE A 85 0.25 3.48 5.86
C ILE A 85 0.12 4.08 4.45
N LEU A 86 -1.03 4.70 4.19
CA LEU A 86 -1.31 5.47 2.97
C LEU A 86 -2.02 6.79 3.33
N GLY A 87 -1.28 7.90 3.32
CA GLY A 87 -1.82 9.19 3.76
C GLY A 87 -2.25 9.11 5.23
N GLU A 88 -3.52 9.37 5.51
CA GLU A 88 -4.13 9.27 6.85
C GLU A 88 -4.63 7.85 7.18
N GLU A 89 -4.70 6.95 6.19
CA GLU A 89 -5.16 5.59 6.41
C GLU A 89 -4.03 4.70 6.93
N ARG A 90 -4.35 3.91 7.96
CA ARG A 90 -3.43 2.97 8.61
C ARG A 90 -4.11 1.63 8.87
N TYR A 91 -3.46 0.55 8.46
CA TYR A 91 -3.88 -0.82 8.76
C TYR A 91 -2.75 -1.55 9.47
N CYS A 92 -2.99 -2.01 10.70
CA CYS A 92 -1.98 -2.65 11.53
C CYS A 92 -2.36 -4.05 11.97
N ARG A 93 -1.34 -4.88 12.13
CA ARG A 93 -1.41 -6.12 12.90
C ARG A 93 -0.34 -6.10 13.98
N THR A 94 -0.73 -6.52 15.18
CA THR A 94 0.14 -6.58 16.36
C THR A 94 0.29 -8.05 16.76
N PHE A 95 1.50 -8.46 17.10
CA PHE A 95 1.84 -9.84 17.41
C PHE A 95 2.20 -10.00 18.88
N SER A 96 1.59 -10.98 19.54
CA SER A 96 1.89 -11.28 20.93
C SER A 96 3.17 -12.12 21.02
N GLY A 97 4.23 -11.55 21.57
CA GLY A 97 5.47 -12.28 21.85
C GLY A 97 6.45 -12.41 20.68
N LEU A 98 6.22 -11.68 19.58
CA LEU A 98 7.16 -11.53 18.47
C LEU A 98 7.61 -10.07 18.35
N ASN A 99 8.87 -9.87 18.00
CA ASN A 99 9.50 -8.58 17.73
C ASN A 99 10.18 -8.63 16.37
N PHE A 100 10.05 -7.56 15.59
CA PHE A 100 10.51 -7.43 14.22
C PHE A 100 11.62 -6.38 14.03
N GLY A 101 11.99 -5.68 15.11
CA GLY A 101 12.83 -4.50 15.01
C GLY A 101 12.09 -3.31 14.38
N GLU A 102 12.85 -2.36 13.84
CA GLU A 102 12.32 -1.22 13.11
C GLU A 102 12.76 -1.26 11.65
N LEU A 103 11.80 -1.23 10.73
CA LEU A 103 12.06 -1.20 9.30
C LEU A 103 10.91 -0.49 8.57
N ASP A 104 11.26 0.35 7.60
CA ASP A 104 10.29 0.98 6.69
C ASP A 104 10.48 0.42 5.28
N ILE A 105 9.43 -0.22 4.77
CA ILE A 105 9.37 -0.82 3.44
C ILE A 105 8.59 0.12 2.52
N PRO A 106 9.26 0.85 1.61
CA PRO A 106 8.58 1.75 0.69
C PRO A 106 7.84 0.97 -0.41
N SER A 107 6.81 1.61 -0.97
CA SER A 107 6.07 1.08 -2.12
C SER A 107 6.94 0.70 -3.34
N GLY A 108 6.34 -0.13 -4.18
CA GLY A 108 6.96 -0.78 -5.32
C GLY A 108 6.96 -2.30 -5.18
N GLN A 109 7.71 -2.95 -6.07
CA GLN A 109 8.05 -4.36 -5.92
C GLN A 109 9.30 -4.46 -5.06
N ARG A 110 9.20 -5.15 -3.92
CA ARG A 110 10.27 -5.30 -2.94
C ARG A 110 10.43 -6.76 -2.58
N ARG A 111 11.67 -7.17 -2.38
CA ARG A 111 11.98 -8.44 -1.75
C ARG A 111 12.40 -8.16 -0.32
N VAL A 112 11.80 -8.90 0.60
CA VAL A 112 12.18 -8.88 2.00
C VAL A 112 12.59 -10.26 2.43
N ASN A 113 13.71 -10.33 3.14
CA ASN A 113 14.17 -11.54 3.78
C ASN A 113 13.79 -11.50 5.26
N LEU A 114 13.10 -12.55 5.71
CA LEU A 114 12.66 -12.77 7.08
C LEU A 114 13.52 -13.87 7.68
N GLU A 115 14.24 -13.58 8.75
CA GLU A 115 15.09 -14.57 9.44
C GLU A 115 14.66 -14.72 10.90
N LYS A 116 14.42 -15.97 11.33
CA LYS A 116 14.16 -16.25 12.74
C LYS A 116 15.46 -16.23 13.52
N VAL A 117 15.72 -15.15 14.25
CA VAL A 117 16.94 -15.00 15.06
C VAL A 117 16.75 -15.51 16.50
N SER A 118 15.52 -15.54 17.01
CA SER A 118 15.21 -16.14 18.31
C SER A 118 13.77 -16.68 18.40
N SER A 119 13.40 -17.25 19.55
CA SER A 119 12.02 -17.70 19.80
C SER A 119 11.00 -16.55 19.86
N ARG A 120 11.45 -15.29 19.93
CA ARG A 120 10.59 -14.11 20.03
C ARG A 120 10.96 -13.00 19.06
N GLU A 121 11.86 -13.27 18.12
CA GLU A 121 12.41 -12.24 17.25
C GLU A 121 12.60 -12.77 15.85
N ILE A 122 12.05 -12.04 14.89
CA ILE A 122 12.21 -12.26 13.45
C ILE A 122 12.85 -10.99 12.90
N HIS A 123 14.08 -11.11 12.41
CA HIS A 123 14.77 -10.00 11.79
C HIS A 123 14.28 -9.84 10.34
N VAL A 124 14.00 -8.61 9.93
CA VAL A 124 13.49 -8.31 8.59
C VAL A 124 14.48 -7.40 7.88
N THR A 125 14.85 -7.75 6.66
CA THR A 125 15.77 -6.96 5.83
C THR A 125 15.21 -6.75 4.43
N LEU A 126 15.53 -5.61 3.82
CA LEU A 126 15.23 -5.32 2.43
C LEU A 126 16.39 -5.75 1.54
N GLU A 127 16.08 -6.45 0.45
CA GLU A 127 17.04 -6.79 -0.61
C GLU A 127 16.92 -5.87 -1.85
#